data_AF-A0A659UWU1-F1
#
_entry.id   AF-A0A659UWU1-F1
#
_cell.length_a   1.000
_cell.length_b   1.000
_cell.length_c   1.000
_cell.angle_alpha   90.00
_cell.angle_beta   90.00
_cell.angle_gamma   90.00
#
_symmetry.space_group_name_H-M   'P 1'
#
loop_
_entity.id
_entity.type
_entity.pdbx_description
1 polymer ?
#
loop_
_entity_poly.entity_id
_entity_poly.type
_entity_poly.pdbx_seq_one_letter_code
_entity_poly.pdbx_strand_id
1 'polypeptide(L)'
;APLPDGADTVVMQEHATCRGEHAQFGLDVEAGCHIRRVGEDVATGTAILRPGRVIGWTEVALLSALGIATVSVARPLQFAVLATGSELRNAGEPLPLGAVYDSNGPMLGALLAAPTAHVTSLTVRDDLTAIGQSLESIAGAADLVIVTAGMSVGEEDHVRNAVVRAGGGLDIVKVAMKPGKPLAFGTLAGAYFIGLPGNPQAAAFGALAFVRPMMKALLGQAPANRITAEINFTHPRKPDRTELLPVRLKVDQGRLTAHRSGPDGSHRMMPLAFEDAV
;
A
#
# COMPACT_ATOMS: atom_id res chain seq x y z
N ALA A 1 39.29 15.23 7.55
CA ALA A 1 40.64 14.69 7.31
C ALA A 1 40.94 13.67 8.40
N PRO A 2 41.77 12.64 8.14
CA PRO A 2 42.30 11.82 9.23
C PRO A 2 43.07 12.72 10.21
N LEU A 3 42.96 12.40 11.51
CA LEU A 3 43.67 13.13 12.54
C LEU A 3 45.17 12.79 12.44
N PRO A 4 46.09 13.77 12.58
CA PRO A 4 47.52 13.49 12.60
C PRO A 4 47.90 12.56 13.75
N ASP A 5 48.99 11.80 13.56
CA ASP A 5 49.51 10.92 14.61
C ASP A 5 49.79 11.71 15.89
N GLY A 6 49.23 11.23 17.00
CA GLY A 6 49.39 11.83 18.33
C GLY A 6 48.47 13.02 18.65
N ALA A 7 47.70 13.54 17.69
CA ALA A 7 46.66 14.51 17.98
C ALA A 7 45.44 13.81 18.61
N ASP A 8 44.83 14.45 19.61
CA ASP A 8 43.72 13.90 20.40
C ASP A 8 42.52 14.85 20.50
N THR A 9 42.61 16.03 19.89
CA THR A 9 41.59 17.09 19.95
C THR A 9 41.64 17.95 18.69
N VAL A 10 40.48 18.37 18.19
CA VAL A 10 40.37 19.33 17.07
C VAL A 10 39.73 20.61 17.60
N VAL A 11 40.31 21.77 17.33
CA VAL A 11 39.72 23.07 17.70
C VAL A 11 39.11 23.72 16.47
N MET A 12 37.86 24.18 16.59
CA MET A 12 37.17 24.92 15.53
C MET A 12 37.91 26.23 15.22
N GLN A 13 38.08 26.59 13.95
CA GLN A 13 38.89 27.76 13.56
C GLN A 13 38.34 29.06 14.16
N GLU A 14 37.02 29.17 14.26
CA GLU A 14 36.32 30.27 14.92
C GLU A 14 36.70 30.47 16.40
N HIS A 15 37.26 29.45 17.05
CA HIS A 15 37.71 29.48 18.45
C HIS A 15 39.24 29.64 18.57
N ALA A 16 39.95 29.82 17.45
CA ALA A 16 41.39 30.03 17.43
C ALA A 16 41.72 31.46 16.99
N THR A 17 42.70 32.09 17.66
CA THR A 17 43.27 33.36 17.20
C THR A 17 44.58 33.10 16.48
N CYS A 18 44.60 33.31 15.17
CA CYS A 18 45.81 33.16 14.36
C CYS A 18 46.60 34.47 14.29
N ARG A 19 47.93 34.39 14.49
CA ARG A 19 48.88 35.51 14.36
C ARG A 19 50.11 35.04 13.59
N GLY A 20 50.19 35.38 12.31
CA GLY A 20 51.26 34.90 11.43
C GLY A 20 51.28 33.38 11.37
N GLU A 21 52.42 32.77 11.73
CA GLU A 21 52.61 31.31 11.74
C GLU A 21 52.13 30.63 13.04
N HIS A 22 51.54 31.38 13.98
CA HIS A 22 51.11 30.86 15.28
C HIS A 22 49.59 30.84 15.41
N ALA A 23 49.07 29.81 16.05
CA ALA A 23 47.68 29.72 16.47
C ALA A 23 47.61 29.71 18.01
N GLN A 24 46.73 30.54 18.57
CA GLN A 24 46.42 30.58 19.99
C GLN A 24 45.02 30.01 20.24
N PHE A 25 44.90 29.11 21.20
CA PHE A 25 43.64 28.49 21.63
C PHE A 25 43.26 28.95 23.05
N GLY A 26 41.96 28.84 23.39
CA GLY A 26 41.47 29.04 24.75
C GLY A 26 41.98 27.96 25.71
N LEU A 27 41.93 28.24 27.02
CA LEU A 27 42.29 27.27 28.07
C LEU A 27 41.16 26.25 28.36
N ASP A 28 40.01 26.44 27.76
CA ASP A 28 38.76 25.69 27.92
C ASP A 28 38.56 24.60 26.85
N VAL A 29 39.60 24.28 26.07
CA VAL A 29 39.56 23.20 25.09
C VAL A 29 39.56 21.84 25.81
N GLU A 30 38.40 21.17 25.80
CA GLU A 30 38.26 19.82 26.34
C GLU A 30 38.92 18.78 25.43
N ALA A 31 39.63 17.82 26.05
CA ALA A 31 40.30 16.74 25.33
C ALA A 31 39.28 15.82 24.62
N GLY A 32 39.57 15.45 23.37
CA GLY A 32 38.70 14.56 22.58
C GLY A 32 37.58 15.27 21.83
N CYS A 33 37.45 16.60 21.95
CA CYS A 33 36.42 17.36 21.26
C CYS A 33 36.59 17.37 19.75
N HIS A 34 35.45 17.41 19.06
CA HIS A 34 35.33 17.51 17.60
C HIS A 34 36.03 16.40 16.81
N ILE A 35 36.28 15.26 17.44
CA ILE A 35 36.78 14.05 16.79
C ILE A 35 35.64 13.10 16.49
N ARG A 36 35.62 12.64 15.24
CA ARG A 36 34.78 11.53 14.80
C ARG A 36 35.57 10.23 14.87
N ARG A 37 35.19 9.32 15.76
CA ARG A 37 35.88 8.04 15.98
C ARG A 37 35.46 6.99 14.96
N VAL A 38 36.36 6.03 14.71
CA VAL A 38 36.06 4.88 13.87
C VAL A 38 34.87 4.12 14.43
N GLY A 39 33.86 3.86 13.60
CA GLY A 39 32.66 3.11 13.96
C GLY A 39 31.67 3.85 14.86
N GLU A 40 31.83 5.15 15.10
CA GLU A 40 30.92 5.90 15.98
C GLU A 40 29.49 6.02 15.42
N ASP A 41 29.35 6.05 14.10
CA ASP A 41 28.06 6.07 13.40
C ASP A 41 27.57 4.64 13.13
N VAL A 42 28.42 3.82 12.48
CA VAL A 42 28.13 2.41 12.19
C VAL A 42 29.36 1.56 12.49
N ALA A 43 29.25 0.70 13.50
CA ALA A 43 30.28 -0.30 13.79
C ALA A 43 30.24 -1.46 12.79
N THR A 44 31.40 -2.04 12.49
CA THR A 44 31.50 -3.24 11.65
C THR A 44 30.64 -4.38 12.19
N GLY A 45 29.92 -5.05 11.31
CA GLY A 45 28.99 -6.14 11.67
C GLY A 45 27.59 -5.68 12.09
N THR A 46 27.35 -4.37 12.18
CA THR A 46 26.00 -3.84 12.48
C THR A 46 25.06 -4.03 11.29
N ALA A 47 23.86 -4.56 11.56
CA ALA A 47 22.80 -4.63 10.55
C ALA A 47 22.19 -3.23 10.35
N ILE A 48 22.56 -2.57 9.24
CA ILE A 48 22.11 -1.20 8.91
C ILE A 48 20.66 -1.14 8.41
N LEU A 49 20.19 -2.19 7.73
CA LEU A 49 18.84 -2.31 7.20
C LEU A 49 18.32 -3.73 7.48
N ARG A 50 17.02 -3.87 7.69
CA ARG A 50 16.35 -5.16 7.90
C ARG A 50 15.50 -5.53 6.68
N PRO A 51 15.30 -6.84 6.41
CA PRO A 51 14.34 -7.28 5.40
C PRO A 51 12.98 -6.60 5.59
N GLY A 52 12.33 -6.22 4.49
CA GLY A 52 11.08 -5.46 4.50
C GLY A 52 11.24 -3.93 4.59
N ARG A 53 12.47 -3.43 4.75
CA ARG A 53 12.75 -1.99 4.63
C ARG A 53 12.59 -1.55 3.18
N VAL A 54 11.77 -0.54 2.96
CA VAL A 54 11.68 0.16 1.67
C VAL A 54 12.96 0.96 1.45
N ILE A 55 13.58 0.79 0.29
CA ILE A 55 14.78 1.53 -0.10
C ILE A 55 14.36 2.87 -0.69
N GLY A 56 14.45 3.94 0.11
CA GLY A 56 14.26 5.32 -0.32
C GLY A 56 15.58 6.06 -0.53
N TRP A 57 15.51 7.38 -0.67
CA TRP A 57 16.69 8.24 -0.88
C TRP A 57 17.68 8.17 0.29
N THR A 58 17.18 8.04 1.52
CA THR A 58 17.99 7.91 2.75
C THR A 58 18.78 6.62 2.78
N GLU A 59 18.13 5.50 2.47
CA GLU A 59 18.76 4.18 2.41
C GLU A 59 19.80 4.12 1.30
N VAL A 60 19.51 4.72 0.14
CA VAL A 60 20.48 4.83 -0.97
C VAL A 60 21.72 5.62 -0.54
N ALA A 61 21.55 6.75 0.15
CA ALA A 61 22.67 7.54 0.65
C ALA A 61 23.52 6.75 1.66
N LEU A 62 22.88 6.05 2.60
CA LEU A 62 23.57 5.22 3.59
C LEU A 62 24.34 4.07 2.93
N LEU A 63 23.71 3.33 2.02
CA LEU A 63 24.36 2.23 1.29
C LEU A 63 25.57 2.75 0.51
N SER A 64 25.43 3.87 -0.18
CA SER A 64 26.53 4.51 -0.93
C SER A 64 27.68 4.97 -0.04
N ALA A 65 27.37 5.63 1.09
CA ALA A 65 28.37 6.07 2.07
C ALA A 65 29.17 4.90 2.67
N LEU A 66 28.57 3.71 2.72
CA LEU A 66 29.21 2.47 3.17
C LEU A 66 29.87 1.67 2.03
N GLY A 67 29.89 2.20 0.81
CA GLY A 67 30.49 1.53 -0.36
C GLY A 67 29.68 0.35 -0.90
N ILE A 68 28.41 0.22 -0.53
CA ILE A 68 27.52 -0.86 -0.99
C ILE A 68 26.85 -0.44 -2.29
N ALA A 69 27.32 -1.02 -3.41
CA ALA A 69 26.81 -0.68 -4.74
C ALA A 69 25.49 -1.37 -5.11
N THR A 70 25.24 -2.58 -4.60
CA THR A 70 24.04 -3.36 -4.93
C THR A 70 23.49 -4.07 -3.70
N VAL A 71 22.17 -4.26 -3.67
CA VAL A 71 21.46 -5.00 -2.62
C VAL A 71 20.40 -5.89 -3.24
N SER A 72 20.12 -7.03 -2.60
CA SER A 72 19.01 -7.90 -3.00
C SER A 72 17.68 -7.27 -2.57
N VAL A 73 16.71 -7.21 -3.48
CA VAL A 73 15.36 -6.69 -3.24
C VAL A 73 14.31 -7.71 -3.68
N ALA A 74 13.10 -7.61 -3.12
CA ALA A 74 11.96 -8.35 -3.63
C ALA A 74 11.64 -7.91 -5.07
N ARG A 75 11.28 -8.85 -5.94
CA ARG A 75 10.74 -8.50 -7.25
C ARG A 75 9.40 -7.78 -7.09
N PRO A 76 8.99 -6.95 -8.07
CA PRO A 76 7.64 -6.42 -8.12
C PRO A 76 6.60 -7.55 -8.09
N LEU A 77 5.51 -7.33 -7.33
CA LEU A 77 4.36 -8.21 -7.32
C LEU A 77 3.55 -8.06 -8.61
N GLN A 78 2.95 -9.16 -9.06
CA GLN A 78 2.11 -9.21 -10.27
C GLN A 78 0.66 -9.39 -9.86
N PHE A 79 -0.17 -8.37 -10.06
CA PHE A 79 -1.58 -8.39 -9.71
C PHE A 79 -2.44 -8.41 -10.97
N ALA A 80 -3.51 -9.20 -10.95
CA ALA A 80 -4.52 -9.21 -11.99
C ALA A 80 -5.87 -8.82 -11.40
N VAL A 81 -6.53 -7.82 -11.98
CA VAL A 81 -7.87 -7.35 -11.60
C VAL A 81 -8.83 -7.72 -12.71
N LEU A 82 -9.87 -8.47 -12.37
CA LEU A 82 -10.92 -8.90 -13.28
C LEU A 82 -12.24 -8.32 -12.81
N ALA A 83 -12.78 -7.36 -13.56
CA ALA A 83 -14.12 -6.85 -13.35
C ALA A 83 -15.10 -7.69 -14.18
N THR A 84 -15.99 -8.43 -13.52
CA THR A 84 -16.93 -9.33 -14.20
C THR A 84 -18.33 -8.73 -14.25
N GLY A 85 -18.93 -8.64 -15.42
CA GLY A 85 -20.31 -8.18 -15.58
C GLY A 85 -20.67 -8.02 -17.04
N SER A 86 -21.79 -8.61 -17.47
CA SER A 86 -22.24 -8.52 -18.86
C SER A 86 -22.73 -7.11 -19.23
N GLU A 87 -23.12 -6.34 -18.23
CA GLU A 87 -23.50 -4.93 -18.29
C GLU A 87 -22.29 -3.98 -18.38
N LEU A 88 -21.08 -4.44 -18.06
CA LEU A 88 -19.90 -3.58 -17.97
C LEU A 88 -19.39 -3.16 -19.35
N ARG A 89 -19.00 -1.89 -19.47
CA ARG A 89 -18.33 -1.30 -20.64
C ARG A 89 -17.10 -0.54 -20.20
N ASN A 90 -16.09 -0.46 -21.06
CA ASN A 90 -14.93 0.38 -20.75
C ASN A 90 -15.27 1.86 -20.92
N ALA A 91 -14.58 2.72 -20.17
CA ALA A 91 -14.73 4.15 -20.33
C ALA A 91 -14.40 4.59 -21.77
N GLY A 92 -15.29 5.38 -22.38
CA GLY A 92 -15.16 5.84 -23.76
C GLY A 92 -15.89 4.99 -24.80
N GLU A 93 -16.35 3.79 -24.42
CA GLU A 93 -17.23 2.98 -25.28
C GLU A 93 -18.68 3.51 -25.26
N PRO A 94 -19.50 3.25 -26.29
CA PRO A 94 -20.93 3.54 -26.24
C PRO A 94 -21.61 2.82 -25.07
N LEU A 95 -22.53 3.51 -24.39
CA LEU A 95 -23.26 2.97 -23.25
C LEU A 95 -24.71 2.62 -23.64
N PRO A 96 -24.99 1.37 -24.04
CA PRO A 96 -26.35 0.94 -24.34
C PRO A 96 -27.22 0.93 -23.09
N LEU A 97 -28.54 0.92 -23.27
CA LEU A 97 -29.49 0.87 -22.17
C LEU A 97 -29.25 -0.36 -21.29
N GLY A 98 -29.14 -0.14 -19.97
CA GLY A 98 -28.87 -1.19 -18.99
C GLY A 98 -27.40 -1.54 -18.79
N ALA A 99 -26.48 -0.96 -19.57
CA ALA A 99 -25.05 -1.05 -19.33
C ALA A 99 -24.57 0.01 -18.34
N VAL A 100 -23.44 -0.27 -17.68
CA VAL A 100 -22.71 0.68 -16.83
C VAL A 100 -21.22 0.62 -17.18
N TYR A 101 -20.48 1.69 -16.91
CA TYR A 101 -19.03 1.66 -17.09
C TYR A 101 -18.35 0.89 -15.96
N ASP A 102 -17.32 0.10 -16.30
CA ASP A 102 -16.41 -0.44 -15.29
C ASP A 102 -15.64 0.70 -14.63
N SER A 103 -15.87 0.85 -13.33
CA SER A 103 -15.12 1.77 -12.47
C SER A 103 -14.19 1.03 -11.51
N ASN A 104 -14.41 -0.28 -11.29
CA ASN A 104 -13.66 -1.06 -10.33
C ASN A 104 -12.27 -1.41 -10.84
N GLY A 105 -12.18 -1.92 -12.08
CA GLY A 105 -10.90 -2.27 -12.71
C GLY A 105 -9.90 -1.11 -12.70
N PRO A 106 -10.25 0.05 -13.29
CA PRO A 106 -9.38 1.24 -13.28
C PRO A 106 -9.06 1.75 -11.88
N MET A 107 -10.05 1.78 -10.98
CA MET A 107 -9.87 2.25 -9.60
C MET A 107 -8.89 1.36 -8.83
N LEU A 108 -9.04 0.04 -8.90
CA LEU A 108 -8.14 -0.90 -8.22
C LEU A 108 -6.75 -0.89 -8.85
N GLY A 109 -6.67 -0.78 -10.18
CA GLY A 109 -5.42 -0.57 -10.89
C GLY A 109 -4.66 0.64 -10.36
N ALA A 110 -5.33 1.79 -10.23
CA ALA A 110 -4.72 3.00 -9.68
C ALA A 110 -4.40 2.90 -8.18
N LEU A 111 -5.29 2.29 -7.38
CA LEU A 111 -5.11 2.17 -5.92
C LEU A 111 -3.92 1.27 -5.55
N LEU A 112 -3.66 0.23 -6.34
CA LEU A 112 -2.63 -0.77 -6.08
C LEU A 112 -1.33 -0.51 -6.85
N ALA A 113 -1.33 0.47 -7.75
CA ALA A 113 -0.13 0.86 -8.49
C ALA A 113 0.97 1.34 -7.53
N ALA A 114 2.14 0.71 -7.63
CA ALA A 114 3.32 1.10 -6.88
C ALA A 114 4.57 0.68 -7.66
N PRO A 115 5.76 1.25 -7.39
CA PRO A 115 7.02 0.73 -7.94
C PRO A 115 7.26 -0.76 -7.64
N THR A 116 6.60 -1.28 -6.60
CA THR A 116 6.70 -2.66 -6.13
C THR A 116 5.57 -3.57 -6.61
N ALA A 117 4.63 -3.09 -7.44
CA ALA A 117 3.49 -3.87 -7.92
C ALA A 117 3.06 -3.46 -9.34
N HIS A 118 2.94 -4.44 -10.22
CA HIS A 118 2.36 -4.29 -11.55
C HIS A 118 0.93 -4.81 -11.53
N VAL A 119 -0.01 -4.03 -12.07
CA VAL A 119 -1.42 -4.40 -12.09
C VAL A 119 -1.91 -4.47 -13.53
N THR A 120 -2.45 -5.62 -13.91
CA THR A 120 -3.19 -5.79 -15.17
C THR A 120 -4.68 -5.79 -14.84
N SER A 121 -5.49 -5.04 -15.60
CA SER A 121 -6.94 -4.98 -15.41
C SER A 121 -7.67 -5.47 -16.67
N LEU A 122 -8.70 -6.29 -16.48
CA LEU A 122 -9.51 -6.87 -17.55
C LEU A 122 -11.00 -6.73 -17.19
N THR A 123 -11.80 -6.31 -18.16
CA THR A 123 -13.28 -6.34 -18.07
C THR A 123 -13.76 -7.60 -18.78
N VAL A 124 -14.48 -8.46 -18.07
CA VAL A 124 -14.89 -9.79 -18.54
C VAL A 124 -16.40 -9.94 -18.44
N ARG A 125 -17.00 -10.63 -19.41
CA ARG A 125 -18.43 -10.96 -19.37
C ARG A 125 -18.72 -11.92 -18.22
N ASP A 126 -19.93 -11.82 -17.66
CA ASP A 126 -20.38 -12.71 -16.60
C ASP A 126 -20.89 -14.05 -17.16
N ASP A 127 -19.97 -14.84 -17.71
CA ASP A 127 -20.22 -16.21 -18.12
C ASP A 127 -19.01 -17.11 -17.81
N LEU A 128 -19.29 -18.37 -17.49
CA LEU A 128 -18.30 -19.34 -17.03
C LEU A 128 -17.13 -19.52 -17.99
N THR A 129 -17.38 -19.45 -19.30
CA THR A 129 -16.35 -19.67 -20.32
C THR A 129 -15.41 -18.47 -20.40
N ALA A 130 -15.96 -17.25 -20.50
CA ALA A 130 -15.17 -16.03 -20.57
C ALA A 130 -14.34 -15.81 -19.29
N ILE A 131 -14.95 -16.05 -18.12
CA ILE A 131 -14.26 -15.99 -16.83
C ILE A 131 -13.16 -17.07 -16.76
N GLY A 132 -13.47 -18.32 -17.12
CA GLY A 132 -12.49 -19.42 -17.13
C GLY A 132 -11.27 -19.11 -18.00
N GLN A 133 -11.49 -18.69 -19.24
CA GLN A 133 -10.39 -18.32 -20.15
C GLN A 133 -9.53 -17.17 -19.61
N SER A 134 -10.18 -16.16 -19.01
CA SER A 134 -9.47 -15.02 -18.43
C SER A 134 -8.64 -15.45 -17.21
N LEU A 135 -9.20 -16.26 -16.32
CA LEU A 135 -8.48 -16.81 -15.16
C LEU A 135 -7.32 -17.74 -15.59
N GLU A 136 -7.50 -18.55 -16.63
CA GLU A 136 -6.43 -19.39 -17.19
C GLU A 136 -5.30 -18.54 -17.79
N SER A 137 -5.63 -17.44 -18.48
CA SER A 137 -4.62 -16.57 -19.10
C SER A 137 -3.72 -15.83 -18.11
N ILE A 138 -4.18 -15.62 -16.87
CA ILE A 138 -3.43 -14.95 -15.81
C ILE A 138 -2.84 -15.94 -14.79
N ALA A 139 -3.29 -17.20 -14.83
CA ALA A 139 -2.83 -18.25 -13.94
C ALA A 139 -1.32 -18.45 -14.08
N GLY A 140 -0.62 -18.56 -12.94
CA GLY A 140 0.83 -18.75 -12.89
C GLY A 140 1.69 -17.52 -13.18
N ALA A 141 1.11 -16.42 -13.69
CA ALA A 141 1.81 -15.14 -13.88
C ALA A 141 1.53 -14.14 -12.76
N ALA A 142 0.37 -14.24 -12.09
CA ALA A 142 -0.02 -13.37 -10.99
C ALA A 142 0.39 -13.94 -9.62
N ASP A 143 0.75 -13.05 -8.70
CA ASP A 143 0.86 -13.32 -7.26
C ASP A 143 -0.49 -13.20 -6.55
N LEU A 144 -1.35 -12.30 -7.05
CA LEU A 144 -2.68 -12.06 -6.53
C LEU A 144 -3.67 -11.75 -7.67
N VAL A 145 -4.76 -12.50 -7.67
CA VAL A 145 -5.91 -12.28 -8.55
C VAL A 145 -7.03 -11.65 -7.73
N ILE A 146 -7.58 -10.55 -8.26
CA ILE A 146 -8.67 -9.79 -7.65
C ILE A 146 -9.85 -9.84 -8.62
N VAL A 147 -10.98 -10.37 -8.18
CA VAL A 147 -12.22 -10.33 -8.97
C VAL A 147 -13.19 -9.36 -8.32
N THR A 148 -13.84 -8.50 -9.11
CA THR A 148 -14.92 -7.63 -8.62
C THR A 148 -16.22 -7.95 -9.32
N ALA A 149 -17.30 -8.04 -8.55
CA ALA A 149 -18.60 -8.57 -8.98
C ALA A 149 -18.56 -10.08 -9.30
N GLY A 150 -19.69 -10.67 -9.73
CA GLY A 150 -19.78 -12.11 -10.04
C GLY A 150 -19.81 -13.08 -8.83
N MET A 151 -19.44 -12.61 -7.63
CA MET A 151 -19.42 -13.44 -6.42
C MET A 151 -20.78 -13.41 -5.70
N SER A 152 -21.61 -14.44 -5.89
CA SER A 152 -22.91 -14.61 -5.22
C SER A 152 -22.90 -15.81 -4.28
N VAL A 153 -23.77 -15.82 -3.28
CA VAL A 153 -23.86 -16.92 -2.31
C VAL A 153 -24.59 -18.16 -2.86
N GLY A 154 -24.93 -18.17 -4.15
CA GLY A 154 -25.71 -19.22 -4.82
C GLY A 154 -24.86 -20.28 -5.54
N GLU A 155 -25.50 -21.39 -5.94
CA GLU A 155 -24.87 -22.52 -6.63
C GLU A 155 -24.44 -22.20 -8.09
N GLU A 156 -24.91 -21.08 -8.65
CA GLU A 156 -24.59 -20.63 -10.02
C GLU A 156 -23.45 -19.59 -10.06
N ASP A 157 -22.58 -19.51 -9.04
CA ASP A 157 -21.44 -18.59 -9.06
C ASP A 157 -20.41 -19.04 -10.12
N HIS A 158 -20.42 -18.36 -11.28
CA HIS A 158 -19.52 -18.63 -12.39
C HIS A 158 -18.05 -18.45 -12.02
N VAL A 159 -17.73 -17.49 -11.13
CA VAL A 159 -16.36 -17.24 -10.70
C VAL A 159 -15.85 -18.39 -9.84
N ARG A 160 -16.63 -18.84 -8.86
CA ARG A 160 -16.26 -20.01 -8.05
C ARG A 160 -16.04 -21.24 -8.91
N ASN A 161 -16.98 -21.52 -9.81
CA ASN A 161 -16.87 -22.68 -10.69
C ASN A 161 -15.66 -22.59 -11.63
N ALA A 162 -15.33 -21.40 -12.14
CA ALA A 162 -14.15 -21.19 -12.97
C ALA A 162 -12.84 -21.37 -12.17
N VAL A 163 -12.76 -20.83 -10.95
CA VAL A 163 -11.60 -20.99 -10.06
C VAL A 163 -11.35 -22.46 -9.74
N VAL A 164 -12.40 -23.21 -9.39
CA VAL A 164 -12.29 -24.66 -9.09
C VAL A 164 -11.83 -25.44 -10.33
N ARG A 165 -12.35 -25.13 -11.51
CA ARG A 165 -11.92 -25.76 -12.78
C ARG A 165 -10.46 -25.50 -13.09
N ALA A 166 -9.95 -24.32 -12.76
CA ALA A 166 -8.55 -23.95 -12.92
C ALA A 166 -7.64 -24.48 -11.78
N GLY A 167 -8.12 -25.44 -10.97
CA GLY A 167 -7.36 -26.07 -9.89
C GLY A 167 -7.17 -25.18 -8.65
N GLY A 168 -7.96 -24.11 -8.54
CA GLY A 168 -8.03 -23.25 -7.38
C GLY A 168 -9.12 -23.64 -6.38
N GLY A 169 -9.27 -22.82 -5.36
CA GLY A 169 -10.33 -22.96 -4.36
C GLY A 169 -10.61 -21.61 -3.72
N LEU A 170 -11.86 -21.38 -3.32
CA LEU A 170 -12.26 -20.15 -2.64
C LEU A 170 -13.31 -20.38 -1.56
N ASP A 171 -13.18 -19.61 -0.49
CA ASP A 171 -14.14 -19.49 0.60
C ASP A 171 -14.83 -18.13 0.49
N ILE A 172 -16.16 -18.12 0.59
CA ILE A 172 -16.93 -16.88 0.69
C ILE A 172 -17.25 -16.64 2.16
N VAL A 173 -16.65 -15.61 2.73
CA VAL A 173 -16.82 -15.24 4.13
C VAL A 173 -17.68 -13.99 4.27
N LYS A 174 -18.39 -13.90 5.39
CA LYS A 174 -19.13 -12.69 5.79
C LYS A 174 -18.30 -11.94 6.82
N VAL A 175 -17.68 -10.84 6.38
CA VAL A 175 -16.93 -9.96 7.26
C VAL A 175 -17.89 -9.02 7.98
N ALA A 176 -17.65 -8.80 9.27
CA ALA A 176 -18.31 -7.78 10.08
C ALA A 176 -17.86 -6.36 9.69
N MET A 177 -18.10 -5.97 8.43
CA MET A 177 -17.68 -4.70 7.83
C MET A 177 -18.82 -4.09 7.00
N LYS A 178 -18.85 -2.75 6.92
CA LYS A 178 -19.72 -2.00 6.02
C LYS A 178 -18.98 -0.80 5.41
N PRO A 179 -19.13 -0.56 4.10
CA PRO A 179 -19.62 -1.49 3.07
C PRO A 179 -18.71 -2.72 2.90
N GLY A 180 -19.15 -3.73 2.14
CA GLY A 180 -18.30 -4.89 1.80
C GLY A 180 -18.40 -6.10 2.73
N LYS A 181 -19.63 -6.49 3.08
CA LYS A 181 -19.90 -7.68 3.92
C LYS A 181 -19.40 -9.00 3.30
N PRO A 182 -19.68 -9.34 2.03
CA PRO A 182 -19.11 -10.55 1.42
C PRO A 182 -17.68 -10.29 0.95
N LEU A 183 -16.79 -11.23 1.25
CA LEU A 183 -15.43 -11.30 0.73
C LEU A 183 -15.18 -12.75 0.30
N ALA A 184 -14.61 -12.95 -0.88
CA ALA A 184 -14.08 -14.26 -1.25
C ALA A 184 -12.56 -14.26 -1.04
N PHE A 185 -12.03 -15.35 -0.52
CA PHE A 185 -10.60 -15.54 -0.35
C PHE A 185 -10.21 -16.95 -0.73
N GLY A 186 -9.05 -17.13 -1.35
CA GLY A 186 -8.60 -18.44 -1.77
C GLY A 186 -7.30 -18.41 -2.56
N THR A 187 -7.14 -19.39 -3.44
CA THR A 187 -5.96 -19.55 -4.29
C THR A 187 -6.34 -19.99 -5.70
N LEU A 188 -5.53 -19.61 -6.67
CA LEU A 188 -5.65 -20.00 -8.07
C LEU A 188 -4.26 -20.25 -8.66
N ALA A 189 -3.95 -21.51 -9.00
CA ALA A 189 -2.67 -21.88 -9.63
C ALA A 189 -1.42 -21.29 -8.93
N GLY A 190 -1.39 -21.33 -7.59
CA GLY A 190 -0.29 -20.79 -6.77
C GLY A 190 -0.38 -19.29 -6.46
N ALA A 191 -1.26 -18.54 -7.14
CA ALA A 191 -1.60 -17.17 -6.80
C ALA A 191 -2.61 -17.14 -5.65
N TYR A 192 -2.61 -16.06 -4.89
CA TYR A 192 -3.72 -15.75 -3.99
C TYR A 192 -4.92 -15.23 -4.79
N PHE A 193 -6.11 -15.38 -4.21
CA PHE A 193 -7.36 -14.92 -4.80
C PHE A 193 -8.16 -14.11 -3.79
N ILE A 194 -8.65 -12.92 -4.20
CA ILE A 194 -9.57 -12.08 -3.43
C ILE A 194 -10.77 -11.73 -4.32
N GLY A 195 -11.98 -12.05 -3.88
CA GLY A 195 -13.21 -11.57 -4.49
C GLY A 195 -13.78 -10.39 -3.72
N LEU A 196 -13.92 -9.25 -4.39
CA LEU A 196 -14.49 -8.01 -3.86
C LEU A 196 -15.92 -7.80 -4.38
N PRO A 197 -16.78 -7.10 -3.63
CA PRO A 197 -18.13 -6.77 -4.10
C PRO A 197 -18.10 -5.91 -5.37
N GLY A 198 -19.14 -6.03 -6.21
CA GLY A 198 -19.26 -5.20 -7.43
C GLY A 198 -19.52 -3.72 -7.16
N ASN A 199 -19.99 -3.36 -5.97
CA ASN A 199 -20.18 -1.97 -5.58
C ASN A 199 -18.82 -1.25 -5.45
N PRO A 200 -18.58 -0.13 -6.16
CA PRO A 200 -17.26 0.50 -6.18
C PRO A 200 -16.72 0.95 -4.83
N GLN A 201 -17.54 1.56 -3.97
CA GLN A 201 -17.09 1.96 -2.64
C GLN A 201 -16.75 0.73 -1.77
N ALA A 202 -17.53 -0.34 -1.88
CA ALA A 202 -17.26 -1.60 -1.19
C ALA A 202 -15.98 -2.27 -1.71
N ALA A 203 -15.72 -2.23 -3.02
CA ALA A 203 -14.50 -2.74 -3.63
C ALA A 203 -13.27 -1.94 -3.17
N ALA A 204 -13.33 -0.60 -3.22
CA ALA A 204 -12.26 0.28 -2.76
C ALA A 204 -11.89 0.01 -1.29
N PHE A 205 -12.91 -0.02 -0.43
CA PHE A 205 -12.70 -0.21 1.01
C PHE A 205 -12.27 -1.64 1.33
N GLY A 206 -12.78 -2.64 0.62
CA GLY A 206 -12.27 -4.00 0.69
C GLY A 206 -10.81 -4.12 0.27
N ALA A 207 -10.41 -3.42 -0.80
CA ALA A 207 -9.01 -3.38 -1.23
C ALA A 207 -8.11 -2.68 -0.19
N LEU A 208 -8.55 -1.57 0.40
CA LEU A 208 -7.84 -0.90 1.48
C LEU A 208 -7.72 -1.77 2.74
N ALA A 209 -8.78 -2.51 3.08
CA ALA A 209 -8.84 -3.33 4.29
C ALA A 209 -8.10 -4.68 4.17
N PHE A 210 -8.08 -5.28 2.97
CA PHE A 210 -7.57 -6.65 2.77
C PHE A 210 -6.42 -6.72 1.79
N VAL A 211 -6.58 -6.16 0.58
CA VAL A 211 -5.59 -6.28 -0.50
C VAL A 211 -4.31 -5.50 -0.20
N ARG A 212 -4.42 -4.25 0.27
CA ARG A 212 -3.25 -3.41 0.56
C ARG A 212 -2.41 -3.95 1.73
N PRO A 213 -2.99 -4.42 2.86
CA PRO A 213 -2.23 -5.13 3.89
C PRO A 213 -1.59 -6.41 3.38
N MET A 214 -2.28 -7.17 2.53
CA MET A 214 -1.73 -8.37 1.92
C MET A 214 -0.52 -8.07 1.01
N MET A 215 -0.62 -7.06 0.16
CA MET A 215 0.50 -6.57 -0.66
C MET A 215 1.71 -6.22 0.21
N LYS A 216 1.50 -5.51 1.32
CA LYS A 216 2.58 -5.19 2.27
C LYS A 216 3.19 -6.43 2.90
N ALA A 217 2.36 -7.38 3.34
CA ALA A 217 2.82 -8.63 3.93
C ALA A 217 3.67 -9.46 2.94
N LEU A 218 3.24 -9.56 1.68
CA LEU A 218 3.99 -10.23 0.60
C LEU A 218 5.34 -9.56 0.32
N LEU A 219 5.43 -8.24 0.49
CA LEU A 219 6.69 -7.48 0.39
C LEU A 219 7.52 -7.49 1.69
N GLY A 220 7.07 -8.21 2.74
CA GLY A 220 7.69 -8.22 4.06
C GLY A 220 7.63 -6.88 4.80
N GLN A 221 6.77 -5.96 4.36
CA GLN A 221 6.64 -4.62 4.93
C GLN A 221 5.75 -4.64 6.17
N ALA A 222 6.07 -3.77 7.14
CA ALA A 222 5.21 -3.52 8.28
C ALA A 222 3.86 -2.90 7.85
N PRO A 223 2.77 -3.20 8.57
CA PRO A 223 1.48 -2.53 8.34
C PRO A 223 1.61 -1.01 8.50
N ALA A 224 0.77 -0.26 7.78
CA ALA A 224 0.73 1.18 7.97
C ALA A 224 0.27 1.50 9.41
N ASN A 225 0.88 2.53 10.01
CA ASN A 225 0.34 3.12 11.22
C ASN A 225 -1.03 3.73 10.92
N ARG A 226 -1.97 3.55 11.84
CA ARG A 226 -3.27 4.22 11.80
C ARG A 226 -3.15 5.54 12.56
N ILE A 227 -3.80 6.57 12.04
CA ILE A 227 -3.95 7.85 12.73
C ILE A 227 -5.34 7.91 13.37
N THR A 228 -5.43 8.59 14.51
CA THR A 228 -6.70 8.83 15.21
C THR A 228 -7.09 10.29 15.03
N ALA A 229 -8.34 10.52 14.65
CA ALA A 229 -8.94 11.84 14.51
C ALA A 229 -10.26 11.91 15.28
N GLU A 230 -10.62 13.09 15.76
CA GLU A 230 -11.95 13.32 16.34
C GLU A 230 -12.98 13.48 15.22
N ILE A 231 -14.13 12.83 15.33
CA ILE A 231 -15.22 13.02 14.37
C ILE A 231 -15.92 14.37 14.60
N ASN A 232 -16.13 15.13 13.52
CA ASN A 232 -16.88 16.40 13.56
C ASN A 232 -18.29 16.23 12.94
N PHE A 233 -18.90 15.07 13.17
CA PHE A 233 -20.25 14.76 12.72
C PHE A 233 -20.85 13.67 13.60
N THR A 234 -22.18 13.64 13.65
CA THR A 234 -22.91 12.56 14.32
C THR A 234 -22.95 11.33 13.42
N HIS A 235 -22.54 10.18 13.97
CA HIS A 235 -22.66 8.90 13.29
C HIS A 235 -23.20 7.84 14.24
N PRO A 236 -24.36 7.23 13.96
CA PRO A 236 -24.94 6.22 14.85
C PRO A 236 -24.09 4.95 14.82
N ARG A 237 -23.38 4.68 15.92
CA ARG A 237 -22.53 3.50 16.05
C ARG A 237 -23.35 2.21 16.00
N LYS A 238 -22.86 1.23 15.23
CA LYS A 238 -23.40 -0.13 15.16
C LYS A 238 -22.31 -1.11 15.61
N PRO A 239 -22.42 -1.71 16.81
CA PRO A 239 -21.30 -2.43 17.45
C PRO A 239 -21.01 -3.79 16.80
N ASP A 240 -21.91 -4.33 15.98
CA ASP A 240 -21.82 -5.61 15.29
C ASP A 240 -20.85 -5.62 14.11
N ARG A 241 -20.30 -4.45 13.72
CA ARG A 241 -19.45 -4.30 12.53
C ARG A 241 -18.55 -3.08 12.59
N THR A 242 -17.47 -3.12 11.82
CA THR A 242 -16.68 -1.92 11.48
C THR A 242 -17.35 -1.18 10.33
N GLU A 243 -17.58 0.13 10.50
CA GLU A 243 -18.08 1.00 9.44
C GLU A 243 -16.92 1.85 8.91
N LEU A 244 -16.63 1.69 7.63
CA LEU A 244 -15.61 2.43 6.90
C LEU A 244 -16.28 3.62 6.22
N LEU A 245 -15.75 4.82 6.44
CA LEU A 245 -16.40 6.06 6.01
C LEU A 245 -15.40 6.98 5.31
N PRO A 246 -15.72 7.50 4.13
CA PRO A 246 -14.86 8.46 3.44
C PRO A 246 -14.85 9.77 4.23
N VAL A 247 -13.67 10.21 4.67
CA VAL A 247 -13.51 11.43 5.47
C VAL A 247 -12.43 12.35 4.91
N ARG A 248 -12.63 13.65 5.15
CA ARG A 248 -11.63 14.69 4.98
C ARG A 248 -11.02 15.06 6.31
N LEU A 249 -9.70 15.11 6.36
CA LEU A 249 -8.96 15.42 7.56
C LEU A 249 -8.63 16.91 7.60
N LYS A 250 -8.86 17.55 8.75
CA LYS A 250 -8.48 18.93 9.00
C LYS A 250 -7.74 19.04 10.31
N VAL A 251 -6.75 19.92 10.37
CA VAL A 251 -6.15 20.33 11.64
C VAL A 251 -6.84 21.61 12.07
N ASP A 252 -7.57 21.56 13.17
CA ASP A 252 -8.24 22.71 13.78
C ASP A 252 -7.74 22.88 15.21
N GLN A 253 -7.20 24.05 15.54
CA GLN A 253 -6.62 24.36 16.86
C GLN A 253 -5.64 23.29 17.38
N GLY A 254 -4.81 22.73 16.50
CA GLY A 254 -3.84 21.68 16.84
C GLY A 254 -4.44 20.28 17.01
N ARG A 255 -5.73 20.08 16.72
CA ARG A 255 -6.42 18.78 16.78
C ARG A 255 -6.78 18.30 15.39
N LEU A 256 -6.53 17.02 15.12
CA LEU A 256 -6.93 16.38 13.87
C LEU A 256 -8.42 16.01 13.95
N THR A 257 -9.23 16.58 13.08
CA THR A 257 -10.67 16.34 12.99
C THR A 257 -11.05 15.71 11.65
N ALA A 258 -11.97 14.76 11.68
CA ALA A 258 -12.50 14.05 10.52
C ALA A 258 -13.88 14.60 10.17
N HIS A 259 -14.00 15.14 8.95
CA HIS A 259 -15.24 15.62 8.37
C HIS A 259 -15.74 14.63 7.33
N ARG A 260 -17.04 14.42 7.27
CA ARG A 260 -17.63 13.51 6.30
C ARG A 260 -17.40 14.01 4.86
N SER A 261 -16.96 13.11 3.97
CA SER A 261 -16.83 13.41 2.54
C SER A 261 -18.19 13.29 1.83
N GLY A 262 -19.13 14.19 2.14
CA GLY A 262 -20.45 14.21 1.50
C GLY A 262 -21.51 13.26 2.08
N PRO A 263 -22.64 13.04 1.39
CA PRO A 263 -23.78 12.29 1.92
C PRO A 263 -23.52 10.79 2.08
N ASP A 264 -24.28 10.13 2.96
CA ASP A 264 -24.24 8.69 3.18
C ASP A 264 -24.69 7.88 1.94
N GLY A 265 -24.08 6.69 1.77
CA GLY A 265 -24.56 5.64 0.86
C GLY A 265 -23.48 5.11 -0.08
N SER A 266 -23.35 3.78 -0.15
CA SER A 266 -22.33 3.09 -0.95
C SER A 266 -22.50 3.22 -2.46
N HIS A 267 -23.62 3.77 -2.92
CA HIS A 267 -23.91 4.01 -4.34
C HIS A 267 -23.22 5.26 -4.90
N ARG A 268 -22.46 6.01 -4.07
CA ARG A 268 -21.87 7.30 -4.43
C ARG A 268 -20.36 7.17 -4.57
N MET A 269 -19.85 7.60 -5.72
CA MET A 269 -18.40 7.66 -5.98
C MET A 269 -17.76 9.00 -5.65
N MET A 270 -18.52 10.10 -5.76
CA MET A 270 -18.01 11.45 -5.49
C MET A 270 -17.32 11.62 -4.12
N PRO A 271 -17.83 11.04 -3.01
CA PRO A 271 -17.13 11.04 -1.72
C PRO A 271 -15.67 10.58 -1.76
N LEU A 272 -15.37 9.54 -2.54
CA LEU A 272 -14.04 8.93 -2.61
C LEU A 272 -13.04 9.83 -3.33
N ALA A 273 -13.48 10.65 -4.29
CA ALA A 273 -12.60 11.54 -5.03
C ALA A 273 -12.04 12.69 -4.18
N PHE A 274 -12.67 12.99 -3.04
CA PHE A 274 -12.30 14.10 -2.16
C PHE A 274 -11.98 13.63 -0.74
N GLU A 275 -11.81 12.32 -0.51
CA GLU A 275 -11.43 11.81 0.80
C GLU A 275 -9.91 11.92 1.02
N ASP A 276 -9.53 12.16 2.27
CA ASP A 276 -8.13 12.08 2.71
C ASP A 276 -7.85 10.75 3.43
N ALA A 277 -8.91 10.12 3.98
CA ALA A 277 -8.84 8.88 4.74
C ALA A 277 -10.18 8.13 4.77
N VAL A 278 -10.13 6.89 5.27
CA VAL A 278 -11.26 5.95 5.44
C VAL A 278 -11.31 5.41 6.87
#